data_AF-A0A176Y8B1-F1
#
_entry.id   AF-A0A176Y8B1-F1
#
_cell.length_a   1.000
_cell.length_b   1.000
_cell.length_c   1.000
_cell.angle_alpha   90.00
_cell.angle_beta   90.00
_cell.angle_gamma   90.00
#
_symmetry.space_group_name_H-M   'P 1'
#
loop_
_entity.id
_entity.type
_entity.pdbx_description
1 polymer ?
#
loop_
_entity_poly.entity_id
_entity_poly.type
_entity_poly.pdbx_seq_one_letter_code
_entity_poly.pdbx_strand_id
1 'polypeptide(L)' 'MMRPKFTLPDLEEKLQALQDGALVQIRRRDYERLFGLNDAALGRLRNFAHGHKCVASFADTAILFRKRVASVDEKSAPRQ' A
#
# COMPACT_ATOMS: atom_id res chain seq x y z
N MET A 1 -18.86 18.66 12.33
CA MET A 1 -18.70 17.18 12.32
C MET A 1 -17.21 16.85 12.30
N MET A 2 -16.68 16.21 13.35
CA MET A 2 -15.30 15.72 13.34
C MET A 2 -15.27 14.44 12.50
N ARG A 3 -14.48 14.41 11.41
CA ARG A 3 -14.22 13.15 10.71
C ARG A 3 -13.41 12.22 11.63
N PRO A 4 -13.77 10.93 11.76
CA PRO A 4 -12.95 10.00 12.52
C PRO A 4 -11.52 10.00 11.97
N LYS A 5 -10.54 9.98 12.87
CA LYS A 5 -9.12 9.95 12.49
C LYS A 5 -8.86 8.66 11.73
N PHE A 6 -8.38 8.75 10.51
CA PHE A 6 -7.98 7.58 9.72
C PHE A 6 -6.85 6.82 10.44
N THR A 7 -7.02 5.52 10.64
CA THR A 7 -6.15 4.67 11.46
C THR A 7 -5.40 3.63 10.62
N LEU A 8 -4.47 2.89 11.24
CA LEU A 8 -3.82 1.75 10.59
C LEU A 8 -4.82 0.64 10.24
N PRO A 9 -5.75 0.24 11.14
CA PRO A 9 -6.83 -0.69 10.79
C PRO A 9 -7.66 -0.25 9.58
N ASP A 10 -8.04 1.03 9.49
CA ASP A 10 -8.79 1.53 8.33
C ASP A 10 -8.02 1.39 7.01
N LEU A 11 -6.69 1.55 7.06
CA LEU A 11 -5.83 1.34 5.90
C LEU A 11 -5.71 -0.15 5.57
N GLU A 12 -5.52 -0.99 6.57
CA GLU A 12 -5.43 -2.44 6.42
C GLU A 12 -6.67 -3.03 5.75
N GLU A 13 -7.87 -2.69 6.23
CA GLU A 13 -9.15 -3.12 5.64
C GLU A 13 -9.23 -2.75 4.15
N LYS A 14 -8.82 -1.52 3.80
CA LYS A 14 -8.78 -1.06 2.41
C LYS A 14 -7.80 -1.86 1.56
N LEU A 15 -6.62 -2.19 2.08
CA LEU A 15 -5.60 -2.95 1.33
C LEU A 15 -5.97 -4.43 1.19
N GLN A 16 -6.72 -4.98 2.13
CA GLN A 16 -7.25 -6.35 2.05
C GLN A 16 -8.35 -6.45 0.99
N ALA A 17 -9.20 -5.44 0.86
CA ALA A 17 -10.27 -5.38 -0.14
C ALA A 17 -9.80 -5.05 -1.58
N LEU A 18 -8.51 -4.72 -1.77
CA LEU A 18 -7.99 -4.38 -3.09
C LEU A 18 -7.86 -5.60 -4.00
N GLN A 19 -8.44 -5.47 -5.19
CA GLN A 19 -8.19 -6.36 -6.32
C GLN A 19 -6.78 -6.13 -6.89
N ASP A 20 -6.27 -7.12 -7.62
CA ASP A 20 -4.97 -7.06 -8.27
C ASP A 20 -4.85 -5.84 -9.19
N GLY A 21 -3.72 -5.14 -9.07
CA GLY A 21 -3.44 -3.93 -9.84
C GLY A 21 -4.16 -2.67 -9.36
N ALA A 22 -5.19 -2.78 -8.52
CA ALA A 22 -5.94 -1.64 -7.99
C ALA A 22 -5.12 -0.85 -6.96
N LEU A 23 -5.56 0.39 -6.69
CA LEU A 23 -4.82 1.34 -5.86
C LEU A 23 -5.67 1.98 -4.75
N VAL A 24 -5.04 2.23 -3.60
CA VAL A 24 -5.54 3.08 -2.52
C VAL A 24 -4.59 4.24 -2.33
N GLN A 25 -5.15 5.44 -2.20
CA GLN A 25 -4.39 6.65 -1.91
C GLN A 25 -4.63 7.08 -0.46
N ILE A 26 -3.56 7.43 0.24
CA ILE A 26 -3.62 8.15 1.51
C ILE A 26 -2.96 9.52 1.38
N ARG A 27 -3.45 10.51 2.13
CA ARG A 27 -2.83 11.85 2.15
C ARG A 27 -1.49 11.79 2.87
N ARG A 28 -0.58 12.68 2.50
CA ARG A 28 0.71 12.83 3.19
C ARG A 28 0.56 12.99 4.71
N ARG A 29 -0.40 13.79 5.18
CA ARG A 29 -0.68 13.95 6.62
C ARG A 29 -1.09 12.66 7.33
N ASP A 30 -1.79 11.77 6.63
CA ASP A 30 -2.16 10.46 7.18
C ASP A 30 -0.95 9.53 7.20
N TYR A 31 -0.12 9.56 6.15
CA TYR A 31 1.17 8.87 6.15
C TYR A 31 2.05 9.30 7.33
N GLU A 32 2.23 10.61 7.54
CA GLU A 32 3.04 11.16 8.64
C GLU A 32 2.51 10.76 10.01
N ARG A 33 1.17 10.71 10.17
CA ARG A 33 0.53 10.26 11.42
C ARG A 33 0.69 8.75 11.65
N LEU A 34 0.57 7.94 10.60
CA LEU A 34 0.57 6.48 10.70
C LEU A 34 1.99 5.89 10.77
N PHE A 35 2.92 6.47 10.02
CA PHE A 35 4.26 5.94 9.84
C PHE A 35 5.35 6.84 10.43
N GLY A 36 5.05 8.07 10.83
CA GLY A 36 6.04 9.03 11.36
C GLY A 36 6.83 9.76 10.28
N LEU A 37 7.73 10.64 10.71
CA LEU A 37 8.60 11.48 9.86
C LEU A 37 10.11 11.18 10.03
N ASN A 38 10.45 10.15 10.82
CA ASN A 38 11.84 9.78 11.07
C ASN A 38 12.40 8.85 9.98
N ASP A 39 13.70 8.56 10.06
CA ASP A 39 14.42 7.75 9.07
C ASP A 39 13.86 6.32 8.96
N ALA A 40 13.20 5.82 10.00
CA ALA A 40 12.55 4.52 10.01
C ALA A 40 11.14 4.52 9.38
N ALA A 41 10.55 5.68 9.08
CA ALA A 41 9.20 5.79 8.52
C ALA A 41 9.09 5.12 7.14
N LEU A 42 10.12 5.29 6.31
CA LEU A 42 10.19 4.65 4.99
C LEU A 42 10.27 3.12 5.11
N GLY A 43 11.04 2.62 6.07
CA GLY A 43 11.14 1.18 6.36
C GLY A 43 9.80 0.60 6.81
N ARG A 44 9.12 1.26 7.75
CA ARG A 44 7.77 0.86 8.21
C ARG A 44 6.76 0.84 7.07
N LEU A 45 6.74 1.89 6.23
CA LEU A 45 5.85 1.97 5.07
C LEU A 45 6.08 0.80 4.10
N ARG A 46 7.33 0.51 3.76
CA ARG A 46 7.69 -0.58 2.85
C ARG A 46 7.30 -1.94 3.42
N ASN A 47 7.60 -2.19 4.69
CA ASN A 47 7.24 -3.44 5.36
C ASN A 47 5.72 -3.63 5.43
N PHE A 48 4.99 -2.57 5.77
CA PHE A 48 3.53 -2.57 5.79
C PHE A 48 2.96 -2.87 4.40
N ALA A 49 3.39 -2.15 3.36
CA ALA A 49 2.94 -2.41 2.00
C ALA A 49 3.25 -3.84 1.55
N HIS A 50 4.44 -4.34 1.86
CA HIS A 50 4.85 -5.70 1.53
C HIS A 50 3.96 -6.76 2.18
N GLY A 51 3.63 -6.60 3.47
CA GLY A 51 2.71 -7.48 4.20
C GLY A 51 1.33 -7.61 3.56
N HIS A 52 0.86 -6.57 2.86
CA HIS A 52 -0.42 -6.57 2.15
C HIS A 52 -0.32 -6.88 0.64
N LYS A 53 0.82 -7.41 0.19
CA LYS A 53 1.12 -7.67 -1.25
C LYS A 53 0.97 -6.41 -2.11
N CYS A 54 1.32 -5.26 -1.54
CA CYS A 54 1.27 -3.97 -2.21
C CYS A 54 2.67 -3.42 -2.49
N VAL A 55 2.72 -2.43 -3.38
CA VAL A 55 3.86 -1.52 -3.57
C VAL A 55 3.42 -0.13 -3.14
N ALA A 56 4.23 0.52 -2.29
CA ALA A 56 4.00 1.90 -1.90
C ALA A 56 4.85 2.86 -2.74
N SER A 57 4.23 3.92 -3.26
CA SER A 57 4.88 4.96 -4.04
C SER A 57 4.51 6.34 -3.49
N PHE A 58 5.48 7.25 -3.50
CA PHE A 58 5.26 8.66 -3.18
C PHE A 58 4.76 9.39 -4.43
N ALA A 59 3.72 10.20 -4.27
CA ALA A 59 3.23 11.18 -5.23
C ALA A 59 3.18 12.55 -4.54
N ASP A 60 3.02 13.64 -5.30
CA ASP A 60 3.18 15.03 -4.82
C ASP A 60 2.57 15.31 -3.44
N THR A 61 1.30 14.93 -3.25
CA THR A 61 0.57 15.18 -2.00
C THR A 61 0.09 13.90 -1.30
N ALA A 62 0.57 12.73 -1.73
CA ALA A 62 -0.04 11.46 -1.34
C ALA A 62 0.91 10.26 -1.39
N ILE A 63 0.53 9.20 -0.69
CA ILE A 63 1.15 7.89 -0.82
C ILE A 63 0.14 6.96 -1.49
N LEU A 64 0.59 6.27 -2.53
CA LEU A 64 -0.19 5.30 -3.28
C LEU A 64 0.23 3.89 -2.87
N PHE A 65 -0.74 3.05 -2.52
CA PHE A 65 -0.56 1.63 -2.37
C PHE A 65 -1.21 0.93 -3.54
N ARG A 66 -0.42 0.20 -4.34
CA ARG A 66 -0.92 -0.58 -5.46
C ARG A 66 -0.82 -2.07 -5.15
N LYS A 67 -1.91 -2.81 -5.32
CA LYS A 67 -1.91 -4.27 -5.19
C LYS A 67 -1.07 -4.88 -6.30
N ARG A 68 -0.14 -5.76 -5.94
CA ARG A 68 0.63 -6.52 -6.93
C ARG A 68 -0.33 -7.40 -7.71
N VAL A 69 -0.24 -7.37 -9.04
CA VAL A 69 -0.93 -8.34 -9.87
C VAL A 69 -0.23 -9.67 -9.66
N ALA A 70 -0.97 -10.73 -9.33
CA ALA A 70 -0.42 -12.06 -9.41
C ALA A 70 0.08 -12.26 -10.84
N SER A 71 1.39 -12.39 -11.03
CA SER A 71 1.89 -12.85 -12.32
C SER A 71 1.18 -14.17 -12.60
N VAL A 72 0.45 -14.23 -13.72
CA VAL A 72 0.19 -15.52 -14.34
C VAL A 72 1.57 -16.13 -14.55
N ASP A 73 1.87 -17.16 -13.77
CA ASP A 73 3.14 -17.86 -13.83
C ASP A 73 3.32 -18.32 -15.28
N GLU A 74 4.30 -17.74 -15.95
CA GLU A 74 4.83 -18.18 -17.25
C GLU A 74 5.54 -19.53 -17.04
N LYS A 75 4.78 -20.56 -16.66
CA LYS A 75 5.18 -21.97 -16.60
C LYS A 75 4.21 -22.84 -17.39
N SER A 76 3.94 -22.43 -18.62
CA SER A 76 3.32 -23.29 -19.62
C SER A 76 3.83 -22.94 -21.01
N ALA A 77 5.16 -22.93 -21.18
CA ALA A 77 5.74 -23.14 -22.50
C ALA A 77 6.30 -24.58 -22.52
N PRO A 78 5.69 -25.53 -23.25
CA PRO A 78 6.34 -26.79 -23.51
C PRO A 78 7.60 -26.50 -24.33
N ARG A 79 8.75 -27.01 -23.88
CA ARG A 79 9.93 -27.10 -24.75
C ARG A 79 9.56 -28.06 -25.87
N GLN A 80 9.39 -27.55 -27.09
CA GLN A 80 9.58 -28.33 -28.30
C GLN A 80 11.08 -28.38 -28.62
#